data_AF-A0A4S8HN41-F1
#
_entry.id   AF-A0A4S8HN41-F1
#
_cell.length_a   1.000
_cell.length_b   1.000
_cell.length_c   1.000
_cell.angle_alpha   90.00
_cell.angle_beta   90.00
_cell.angle_gamma   90.00
#
_symmetry.space_group_name_H-M   'P 1'
#
loop_
_entity.id
_entity.type
_entity.pdbx_description
1 polymer ?
#
loop_
_entity_poly.entity_id
_entity_poly.type
_entity_poly.pdbx_seq_one_letter_code
_entity_poly.pdbx_strand_id
1 'polypeptide(L)'
;MRAIKAKYINELLDTENDHLKKMNEIVLQSIEQEKLLLQNLSQPQDEELTMGQRLADRVARFGGSWKFITWFAVLLCIWIFINLLLTGRHRFDPYPFILLNLLLSCLAAIQAPVIMMSQNRQEEKDRKRNENDYQVNLKAEIEIRTLHQKMDLLMQEQFKKLIESQAEQIRLLQAIVREEKRKSN
;
A
#
# COMPACT_ATOMS: atom_id res chain seq x y z
N MET A 1 -37.16 26.76 -44.34
CA MET A 1 -37.03 26.80 -42.86
C MET A 1 -36.87 25.41 -42.21
N ARG A 2 -37.63 24.37 -42.59
CA ARG A 2 -37.49 22.98 -42.04
C ARG A 2 -36.14 22.30 -42.33
N ALA A 3 -35.59 22.48 -43.53
CA ALA A 3 -34.31 21.86 -43.93
C ALA A 3 -33.09 22.41 -43.16
N ILE A 4 -33.09 23.70 -42.83
CA ILE A 4 -32.01 24.35 -42.06
C ILE A 4 -32.00 23.84 -40.61
N LYS A 5 -33.20 23.66 -40.02
CA LYS A 5 -33.36 23.16 -38.66
C LYS A 5 -32.92 21.69 -38.52
N ALA A 6 -33.24 20.85 -39.52
CA ALA A 6 -32.78 19.46 -39.56
C ALA A 6 -31.25 19.34 -39.71
N LYS A 7 -30.64 20.23 -40.50
CA LYS A 7 -29.19 20.29 -40.68
C LYS A 7 -28.48 20.70 -39.38
N TYR A 8 -29.00 21.71 -38.69
CA TYR A 8 -28.47 22.18 -37.41
C TYR A 8 -28.62 21.15 -36.27
N ILE A 9 -29.72 20.39 -36.26
CA ILE A 9 -29.92 19.30 -35.28
C ILE A 9 -28.95 18.15 -35.52
N ASN A 10 -28.73 17.75 -36.78
CA ASN A 10 -27.71 16.73 -37.09
C ASN A 10 -26.29 17.20 -36.76
N GLU A 11 -25.98 18.47 -37.00
CA GLU A 11 -24.68 19.07 -36.68
C GLU A 11 -24.44 19.13 -35.15
N LEU A 12 -25.47 19.45 -34.36
CA LEU A 12 -25.45 19.36 -32.89
C LEU A 12 -25.29 17.93 -32.38
N LEU A 13 -26.00 16.96 -32.97
CA LEU A 13 -25.91 15.54 -32.59
C LEU A 13 -24.56 14.92 -32.95
N ASP A 14 -23.97 15.30 -34.08
CA ASP A 14 -22.61 14.88 -34.44
C ASP A 14 -21.58 15.51 -33.50
N THR A 15 -21.76 16.77 -33.11
CA THR A 15 -20.86 17.46 -32.16
C THR A 15 -20.94 16.86 -30.75
N GLU A 16 -22.13 16.49 -30.26
CA GLU A 16 -22.30 15.78 -28.98
C GLU A 16 -21.65 14.39 -29.01
N ASN A 17 -21.80 13.64 -30.11
CA ASN A 17 -21.16 12.33 -30.27
C ASN A 17 -19.63 12.43 -30.29
N ASP A 18 -19.09 13.47 -30.92
CA ASP A 18 -17.64 13.69 -31.01
C ASP A 18 -17.05 14.08 -29.64
N HIS A 19 -17.79 14.88 -28.87
CA HIS A 19 -17.42 15.23 -27.49
C HIS A 19 -17.43 14.01 -26.56
N LEU A 20 -18.45 13.15 -26.67
CA LEU A 20 -18.53 11.90 -25.91
C LEU A 20 -17.38 10.94 -26.26
N LYS A 21 -17.01 10.85 -27.55
CA LYS A 21 -15.85 10.07 -27.99
C LYS A 21 -14.55 10.56 -27.34
N LYS A 22 -14.29 11.87 -27.39
CA LYS A 22 -13.10 12.48 -26.76
C LYS A 22 -13.05 12.23 -25.26
N MET A 23 -14.18 12.35 -24.56
CA MET A 23 -14.25 12.06 -23.14
C MET A 23 -13.90 10.59 -22.84
N ASN A 24 -14.43 9.66 -23.64
CA ASN A 24 -14.15 8.24 -23.48
C ASN A 24 -12.67 7.93 -23.76
N GLU A 25 -12.08 8.58 -24.75
CA GLU A 25 -10.66 8.42 -25.13
C GLU A 25 -9.71 8.95 -24.03
N ILE A 26 -10.02 10.10 -23.42
CA ILE A 26 -9.28 10.67 -22.30
C ILE A 26 -9.38 9.76 -21.06
N VAL A 27 -10.57 9.21 -20.79
CA VAL A 27 -10.78 8.27 -19.67
C VAL A 27 -10.04 6.96 -19.91
N LEU A 28 -9.98 6.46 -21.15
CA LEU A 28 -9.22 5.26 -21.48
C LEU A 28 -7.72 5.48 -21.33
N GLN A 29 -7.21 6.64 -21.78
CA GLN A 29 -5.81 7.01 -21.60
C GLN A 29 -5.42 7.15 -20.13
N SER A 30 -6.28 7.75 -19.30
CA SER A 30 -5.99 7.89 -17.87
C SER A 30 -5.96 6.55 -17.15
N ILE A 31 -6.85 5.62 -17.50
CA ILE A 31 -6.88 4.25 -16.97
C ILE A 31 -5.64 3.46 -17.43
N GLU A 32 -5.18 3.65 -18.66
CA GLU A 32 -3.99 2.95 -19.19
C GLU A 32 -2.68 3.49 -18.59
N GLN A 33 -2.56 4.82 -18.45
CA GLN A 33 -1.45 5.44 -17.72
C GLN A 33 -1.42 5.01 -16.26
N GLU A 34 -2.59 4.95 -15.62
CA GLU A 34 -2.73 4.40 -14.28
C GLU A 34 -2.13 2.99 -14.28
N LYS A 35 -2.61 2.08 -15.13
CA LYS A 35 -2.15 0.68 -15.22
C LYS A 35 -0.64 0.53 -15.41
N LEU A 36 0.01 1.38 -16.21
CA LEU A 36 1.46 1.37 -16.42
C LEU A 36 2.25 1.85 -15.20
N LEU A 37 1.72 2.84 -14.47
CA LEU A 37 2.26 3.24 -13.17
C LEU A 37 2.07 2.13 -12.13
N LEU A 38 0.94 1.39 -12.19
CA LEU A 38 0.65 0.27 -11.29
C LEU A 38 1.64 -0.89 -11.43
N GLN A 39 2.10 -1.16 -12.66
CA GLN A 39 3.02 -2.26 -12.94
C GLN A 39 4.43 -1.99 -12.38
N ASN A 40 4.87 -0.73 -12.36
CA ASN A 40 6.20 -0.37 -11.86
C ASN A 40 6.31 -0.37 -10.33
N LEU A 41 5.23 -0.03 -9.61
CA LEU A 41 5.19 -0.09 -8.13
C LEU A 41 5.24 -1.53 -7.59
N SER A 42 4.88 -2.51 -8.40
CA SER A 42 4.72 -3.91 -7.97
C SER A 42 6.00 -4.74 -8.06
N GLN A 43 7.11 -4.19 -8.56
CA GLN A 43 8.37 -4.94 -8.57
C GLN A 43 9.06 -4.80 -7.21
N PRO A 44 9.11 -5.86 -6.38
CA PRO A 44 10.05 -5.89 -5.27
C PRO A 44 11.45 -5.76 -5.87
N GLN A 45 12.10 -4.64 -5.63
CA GLN A 45 13.54 -4.52 -5.83
C GLN A 45 14.19 -5.46 -4.82
N ASP A 46 14.46 -6.68 -5.27
CA ASP A 46 15.26 -7.65 -4.52
C ASP A 46 16.68 -7.08 -4.43
N GLU A 47 16.94 -6.36 -3.34
CA GLU A 47 18.29 -5.96 -2.97
C GLU A 47 19.13 -7.22 -2.75
N GLU A 48 20.09 -7.45 -3.65
CA GLU A 48 21.07 -8.51 -3.47
C GLU A 48 21.86 -8.28 -2.18
N LEU A 49 21.64 -9.14 -1.18
CA LEU A 49 22.26 -9.01 0.12
C LEU A 49 23.77 -9.27 0.03
N THR A 50 24.56 -8.31 0.53
CA THR A 50 26.01 -8.51 0.68
C THR A 50 26.32 -9.61 1.71
N MET A 51 27.47 -10.28 1.58
CA MET A 51 27.85 -11.39 2.48
C MET A 51 27.93 -10.97 3.95
N GLY A 52 28.40 -9.74 4.23
CA GLY A 52 28.45 -9.18 5.59
C GLY A 52 27.06 -8.98 6.20
N GLN A 53 26.11 -8.48 5.41
CA GLN A 53 24.72 -8.33 5.84
C GLN A 53 24.06 -9.68 6.15
N ARG A 54 24.32 -10.72 5.34
CA ARG A 54 23.80 -12.09 5.58
C ARG A 54 24.35 -12.68 6.87
N LEU A 55 25.62 -12.44 7.18
CA LEU A 55 26.25 -12.90 8.41
C LEU A 55 25.68 -12.18 9.64
N ALA A 56 25.58 -10.85 9.60
CA ALA A 56 25.00 -10.05 10.68
C ALA A 56 23.56 -10.47 10.99
N ASP A 57 22.75 -10.73 9.96
CA ASP A 57 21.38 -11.25 10.07
C ASP A 57 21.32 -12.56 10.87
N ARG A 58 22.21 -13.48 10.53
CA ARG A 58 22.25 -14.81 11.14
C ARG A 58 22.72 -14.72 12.59
N VAL A 59 23.72 -13.88 12.88
CA VAL A 59 24.22 -13.63 14.23
C VAL A 59 23.16 -12.97 15.10
N ALA A 60 22.45 -11.96 14.59
CA ALA A 60 21.37 -11.29 15.32
C ALA A 60 20.21 -12.25 15.65
N ARG A 61 19.78 -13.07 14.69
CA ARG A 61 18.74 -14.09 14.90
C ARG A 61 19.16 -15.17 15.91
N PHE A 62 20.42 -15.57 15.89
CA PHE A 62 20.95 -16.56 16.84
C PHE A 62 21.07 -15.98 18.25
N GLY A 63 21.66 -14.78 18.37
CA GLY A 63 21.83 -14.09 19.65
C GLY A 63 20.52 -13.65 20.30
N GLY A 64 19.46 -13.40 19.51
CA GLY A 64 18.13 -13.05 20.01
C GLY A 64 17.25 -14.24 20.44
N SER A 65 17.74 -15.48 20.34
CA SER A 65 16.96 -16.67 20.68
C SER A 65 16.98 -16.97 22.18
N TRP A 66 15.81 -17.26 22.76
CA TRP A 66 15.68 -17.72 24.13
C TRP A 66 16.54 -18.95 24.44
N LYS A 67 16.71 -19.86 23.47
CA LYS A 67 17.55 -21.06 23.64
C LYS A 67 19.04 -20.71 23.80
N PHE A 68 19.51 -19.70 23.07
CA PHE A 68 20.89 -19.22 23.17
C PHE A 68 21.16 -18.60 24.53
N ILE A 69 20.23 -17.75 25.01
CA ILE A 69 20.32 -17.09 26.32
C ILE A 69 20.42 -18.13 27.44
N THR A 70 19.55 -19.15 27.44
CA THR A 70 19.58 -20.22 28.45
C THR A 70 20.88 -21.03 28.40
N TRP A 71 21.33 -21.43 27.20
CA TRP A 71 22.58 -22.18 27.05
C TRP A 71 23.80 -21.39 27.51
N PHE A 72 23.86 -20.09 27.15
CA PHE A 72 24.94 -19.20 27.56
C PHE A 72 24.97 -19.00 29.07
N ALA A 73 23.82 -18.82 29.71
CA ALA A 73 23.72 -18.73 31.17
C ALA A 73 24.20 -20.01 31.86
N VAL A 74 23.82 -21.19 31.36
CA VAL A 74 24.30 -22.48 31.91
C VAL A 74 25.82 -22.62 31.76
N LEU A 75 26.38 -22.23 30.61
CA LEU A 75 27.84 -22.26 30.40
C LEU A 75 28.57 -21.37 31.41
N LEU A 76 28.06 -20.15 31.66
CA LEU A 76 28.60 -19.26 32.68
C LEU A 76 28.52 -19.87 34.09
N CYS A 77 27.39 -20.47 34.46
CA CYS A 77 27.24 -21.16 35.74
C CYS A 77 28.25 -22.32 35.88
N ILE A 78 28.45 -23.11 34.83
CA ILE A 78 29.44 -24.20 34.81
C ILE A 78 30.86 -23.64 34.98
N TRP A 79 31.21 -22.57 34.26
CA TRP A 79 32.52 -21.92 34.37
C TRP A 79 32.82 -21.44 35.80
N ILE A 80 31.83 -20.80 36.43
CA ILE A 80 31.94 -20.34 37.83
C ILE A 80 32.09 -21.54 38.77
N PHE A 81 31.29 -22.59 38.59
CA PHE A 81 31.32 -23.78 39.44
C PHE A 81 32.66 -24.54 39.35
N ILE A 82 33.22 -24.70 38.14
CA ILE A 82 34.54 -25.29 37.92
C ILE A 82 35.62 -24.47 38.63
N ASN A 83 35.64 -23.14 38.47
CA ASN A 83 36.65 -22.30 39.11
C ASN A 83 36.50 -22.22 40.64
N LEU A 84 35.27 -22.38 41.17
CA LEU A 84 35.02 -22.45 42.61
C LEU A 84 35.49 -23.77 43.22
N LEU A 85 35.29 -24.89 42.50
CA LEU A 85 35.73 -26.22 42.94
C LEU A 85 37.24 -26.44 42.79
N LEU A 86 37.89 -25.81 41.81
CA LEU A 86 39.35 -25.82 41.66
C LEU A 86 40.01 -25.02 42.80
N THR A 87 40.27 -25.68 43.92
CA THR A 87 40.97 -25.10 45.07
C THR A 87 42.45 -25.51 45.05
N GLY A 88 43.37 -24.53 45.08
CA GLY A 88 44.82 -24.75 45.17
C GLY A 88 45.65 -23.95 44.16
N ARG A 89 46.86 -24.45 43.85
CA ARG A 89 47.87 -23.82 42.94
C ARG A 89 47.50 -23.90 41.44
N HIS A 90 46.30 -24.39 41.12
CA HIS A 90 45.76 -24.54 39.76
C HIS A 90 44.49 -23.70 39.53
N ARG A 91 44.35 -22.56 40.20
CA ARG A 91 43.23 -21.63 39.90
C ARG A 91 43.44 -20.97 38.55
N PHE A 92 42.65 -21.35 37.56
CA PHE A 92 42.70 -20.82 36.21
C PHE A 92 42.11 -19.39 36.13
N ASP A 93 41.00 -19.11 36.84
CA ASP A 93 40.39 -17.78 36.95
C ASP A 93 39.89 -17.55 38.40
N PRO A 94 40.76 -17.09 39.32
CA PRO A 94 40.37 -16.80 40.71
C PRO A 94 39.34 -15.67 40.80
N TYR A 95 38.47 -15.72 41.81
CA TYR A 95 37.61 -14.58 42.16
C TYR A 95 38.46 -13.31 42.30
N PRO A 96 38.21 -12.23 41.55
CA PRO A 96 36.93 -11.80 40.96
C PRO A 96 36.66 -12.15 39.46
N PHE A 97 37.25 -13.23 38.91
CA PHE A 97 37.04 -13.72 37.53
C PHE A 97 37.44 -12.73 36.42
N ILE A 98 38.71 -12.33 36.37
CA ILE A 98 39.20 -11.30 35.44
C ILE A 98 39.13 -11.75 33.98
N LEU A 99 39.39 -13.04 33.69
CA LEU A 99 39.37 -13.57 32.33
C LEU A 99 37.94 -13.66 31.79
N LEU A 100 37.01 -14.14 32.62
CA LEU A 100 35.60 -14.17 32.27
C LEU A 100 35.08 -12.75 31.98
N ASN A 101 35.43 -11.79 32.83
CA ASN A 101 35.02 -10.40 32.65
C ASN A 101 35.57 -9.77 31.37
N LEU A 102 36.83 -10.05 31.03
CA LEU A 102 37.46 -9.59 29.79
C LEU A 102 36.75 -10.18 28.56
N LEU A 103 36.46 -11.49 28.59
CA LEU A 103 35.79 -12.19 27.49
C LEU A 103 34.37 -11.64 27.28
N LEU A 104 33.60 -11.48 28.35
CA LEU A 104 32.26 -10.90 28.30
C LEU A 104 32.25 -9.46 27.76
N SER A 105 33.23 -8.65 28.18
CA SER A 105 33.38 -7.27 27.69
C SER A 105 33.68 -7.23 26.20
N CYS A 106 34.59 -8.08 25.71
CA CYS A 106 34.90 -8.19 24.29
C CYS A 106 33.70 -8.68 23.47
N LEU A 107 32.97 -9.68 24.00
CA LEU A 107 31.76 -10.21 23.36
C LEU A 107 30.68 -9.13 23.23
N ALA A 108 30.42 -8.38 24.30
CA ALA A 108 29.45 -7.28 24.31
C ALA A 108 29.84 -6.15 23.35
N ALA A 109 31.13 -5.80 23.28
CA ALA A 109 31.65 -4.76 22.38
C ALA A 109 31.42 -5.10 20.90
N ILE A 110 31.57 -6.37 20.50
CA ILE A 110 31.29 -6.82 19.13
C ILE A 110 29.78 -7.00 18.89
N GLN A 111 29.03 -7.39 19.92
CA GLN A 111 27.59 -7.62 19.83
C GLN A 111 26.81 -6.32 19.51
N ALA A 112 27.14 -5.20 20.16
CA ALA A 112 26.37 -3.95 20.00
C ALA A 112 26.34 -3.43 18.53
N PRO A 113 27.47 -3.32 17.81
CA PRO A 113 27.46 -2.93 16.39
C PRO A 113 26.74 -3.93 15.48
N VAL A 114 26.87 -5.24 15.74
CA VAL A 114 26.17 -6.27 14.94
C VAL A 114 24.65 -6.17 15.11
N ILE A 115 24.18 -5.94 16.34
CA ILE A 115 22.76 -5.67 16.61
C ILE A 115 22.32 -4.40 15.91
N MET A 116 23.09 -3.31 16.01
CA MET A 116 22.77 -2.02 15.38
C MET A 116 22.71 -2.12 13.85
N MET A 117 23.65 -2.84 13.23
CA MET A 117 23.61 -3.11 11.79
C MET A 117 22.39 -3.94 11.38
N SER A 118 22.00 -4.91 12.21
CA SER A 118 20.78 -5.68 11.96
C SER A 118 19.51 -4.84 12.13
N GLN A 119 19.50 -3.94 13.11
CA GLN A 119 18.38 -3.02 13.39
C GLN A 119 18.22 -1.98 12.27
N ASN A 120 19.27 -1.23 11.92
CA ASN A 120 19.22 -0.22 10.85
C ASN A 120 18.66 -0.81 9.55
N ARG A 121 19.02 -2.06 9.22
CA ARG A 121 18.54 -2.74 8.02
C ARG A 121 17.10 -3.22 8.14
N GLN A 122 16.66 -3.63 9.33
CA GLN A 122 15.25 -3.94 9.56
C GLN A 122 14.41 -2.66 9.42
N GLU A 123 14.88 -1.54 9.98
CA GLU A 123 14.26 -0.22 9.83
C GLU A 123 14.20 0.25 8.37
N GLU A 124 15.25 0.02 7.58
CA GLU A 124 15.22 0.33 6.14
C GLU A 124 14.17 -0.49 5.39
N LYS A 125 14.05 -1.79 5.69
CA LYS A 125 13.00 -2.64 5.11
C LYS A 125 11.61 -2.20 5.55
N ASP A 126 11.43 -1.90 6.82
CA ASP A 126 10.17 -1.43 7.37
C ASP A 126 9.80 -0.06 6.79
N ARG A 127 10.77 0.84 6.59
CA ARG A 127 10.57 2.12 5.89
C ARG A 127 10.09 1.94 4.46
N LYS A 128 10.77 1.09 3.68
CA LYS A 128 10.37 0.79 2.29
C LYS A 128 8.98 0.17 2.21
N ARG A 129 8.66 -0.74 3.15
CA ARG A 129 7.34 -1.35 3.24
C ARG A 129 6.28 -0.30 3.57
N ASN A 130 6.53 0.57 4.54
CA ASN A 130 5.61 1.63 4.91
C ASN A 130 5.40 2.63 3.77
N GLU A 131 6.46 2.95 3.01
CA GLU A 131 6.36 3.79 1.82
C GLU A 131 5.48 3.13 0.75
N ASN A 132 5.68 1.84 0.47
CA ASN A 132 4.85 1.10 -0.47
C ASN A 132 3.39 1.04 -0.02
N ASP A 133 3.15 0.72 1.25
CA ASP A 133 1.80 0.68 1.83
C ASP A 133 1.11 2.06 1.74
N TYR A 134 1.86 3.15 1.95
CA TYR A 134 1.38 4.51 1.74
C TYR A 134 1.01 4.78 0.28
N GLN A 135 1.85 4.39 -0.69
CA GLN A 135 1.55 4.56 -2.12
C GLN A 135 0.30 3.77 -2.52
N VAL A 136 0.15 2.54 -2.04
CA VAL A 136 -1.05 1.71 -2.27
C VAL A 136 -2.29 2.38 -1.68
N ASN A 137 -2.20 2.95 -0.48
CA ASN A 137 -3.32 3.63 0.17
C ASN A 137 -3.73 4.90 -0.59
N LEU A 138 -2.77 5.75 -0.96
CA LEU A 138 -3.01 6.95 -1.75
C LEU A 138 -3.67 6.61 -3.09
N LYS A 139 -3.20 5.53 -3.73
CA LYS A 139 -3.81 5.03 -4.95
C LYS A 139 -5.26 4.60 -4.73
N ALA A 140 -5.55 3.83 -3.69
CA ALA A 140 -6.92 3.42 -3.37
C ALA A 140 -7.83 4.63 -3.13
N GLU A 141 -7.32 5.69 -2.49
CA GLU A 141 -8.06 6.95 -2.32
C GLU A 141 -8.39 7.62 -3.67
N ILE A 142 -7.42 7.68 -4.59
CA ILE A 142 -7.64 8.23 -5.94
C ILE A 142 -8.67 7.41 -6.70
N GLU A 143 -8.56 6.08 -6.71
CA GLU A 143 -9.52 5.19 -7.37
C GLU A 143 -10.95 5.39 -6.81
N ILE A 144 -11.10 5.48 -5.48
CA ILE A 144 -12.40 5.76 -4.83
C ILE A 144 -12.95 7.12 -5.26
N ARG A 145 -12.13 8.18 -5.27
CA ARG A 145 -12.57 9.51 -5.70
C ARG A 145 -13.02 9.51 -7.16
N THR A 146 -12.29 8.83 -8.04
CA THR A 146 -12.65 8.70 -9.46
C THR A 146 -13.95 7.91 -9.64
N LEU A 147 -14.16 6.82 -8.89
CA LEU A 147 -15.42 6.10 -8.88
C LEU A 147 -16.58 6.98 -8.41
N HIS A 148 -16.37 7.79 -7.37
CA HIS A 148 -17.38 8.72 -6.87
C HIS A 148 -17.78 9.75 -7.94
N GLN A 149 -16.81 10.36 -8.62
CA GLN A 149 -17.06 11.31 -9.72
C GLN A 149 -17.85 10.66 -10.87
N LYS A 150 -17.50 9.43 -11.27
CA LYS A 150 -18.25 8.69 -12.30
C LYS A 150 -19.69 8.41 -11.85
N MET A 151 -19.88 8.06 -10.57
CA MET A 151 -21.21 7.82 -10.00
C MET A 151 -22.05 9.10 -10.01
N ASP A 152 -21.47 10.25 -9.64
CA ASP A 152 -22.16 11.54 -9.70
C ASP A 152 -22.60 11.91 -11.12
N LEU A 153 -21.72 11.72 -12.12
CA LEU A 153 -22.04 11.96 -13.53
C LEU A 153 -23.18 11.06 -14.01
N LEU A 154 -23.12 9.76 -13.69
CA LEU A 154 -24.18 8.81 -14.03
C LEU A 154 -25.50 9.19 -13.36
N MET A 155 -25.48 9.57 -12.08
CA MET A 155 -26.68 10.01 -11.36
C MET A 155 -27.28 11.26 -11.97
N GLN A 156 -26.48 12.25 -12.37
CA GLN A 156 -26.96 13.44 -13.06
C GLN A 156 -27.64 13.09 -14.39
N GLU A 157 -27.06 12.18 -15.17
CA GLU A 157 -27.64 11.74 -16.43
C GLU A 157 -28.98 11.00 -16.21
N GLN A 158 -29.04 10.11 -15.22
CA GLN A 158 -30.29 9.41 -14.87
C GLN A 158 -31.36 10.37 -14.38
N PHE A 159 -30.98 11.38 -13.57
CA PHE A 159 -31.90 12.40 -13.08
C PHE A 159 -32.48 13.23 -14.23
N LYS A 160 -31.64 13.63 -15.19
CA LYS A 160 -32.08 14.33 -16.40
C LYS A 160 -33.08 13.49 -17.20
N LYS A 161 -32.77 12.22 -17.45
CA LYS A 161 -33.68 11.29 -18.16
C LYS A 161 -35.02 11.12 -17.43
N LEU A 162 -35.02 11.09 -16.10
CA LEU A 162 -36.22 10.98 -15.30
C LEU A 162 -37.11 12.24 -15.42
N ILE A 163 -36.50 13.44 -15.40
CA ILE A 163 -37.22 14.69 -15.64
C ILE A 163 -37.80 14.74 -17.05
N GLU A 164 -37.03 14.36 -18.08
CA GLU A 164 -37.50 14.32 -19.46
C GLU A 164 -38.68 13.36 -19.64
N SER A 165 -38.60 12.17 -19.03
CA SER A 165 -39.71 11.20 -19.04
C SER A 165 -40.96 11.75 -18.34
N GLN A 166 -40.82 12.38 -17.17
CA GLN A 166 -41.96 13.01 -16.48
C GLN A 166 -42.57 14.16 -17.29
N ALA A 167 -41.75 15.01 -17.91
CA ALA A 167 -42.23 16.10 -18.74
C ALA A 167 -43.05 15.59 -19.94
N GLU A 168 -42.62 14.47 -20.54
CA GLU A 168 -43.36 13.84 -21.64
C GLU A 168 -44.67 13.21 -21.15
N GLN A 169 -44.68 12.55 -19.99
CA GLN A 169 -45.91 12.04 -19.36
C GLN A 169 -46.92 13.17 -19.10
N ILE A 170 -46.47 14.32 -18.59
CA ILE A 170 -47.33 15.49 -18.36
C ILE A 170 -47.89 16.03 -19.69
N ARG A 171 -47.08 16.10 -20.75
CA ARG A 171 -47.55 16.53 -22.08
C ARG A 171 -48.63 15.60 -22.63
N LEU A 172 -48.44 14.29 -22.51
CA LEU A 172 -49.41 13.30 -22.95
C LEU A 172 -50.73 13.45 -22.17
N LEU A 173 -50.67 13.61 -20.85
CA LEU A 173 -51.85 13.88 -20.01
C LEU A 173 -52.55 15.18 -20.43
N GLN A 174 -51.81 16.25 -20.67
CA GLN A 174 -52.38 17.52 -21.15
C GLN A 174 -53.06 17.36 -22.51
N ALA A 175 -52.47 16.59 -23.43
CA ALA A 175 -53.06 16.31 -24.74
C ALA A 175 -54.38 15.55 -24.61
N ILE A 176 -54.42 14.48 -23.79
CA ILE A 176 -55.63 13.70 -23.51
C ILE A 176 -56.73 14.59 -22.92
N VAL A 177 -56.41 15.39 -21.90
CA VAL A 177 -57.37 16.33 -21.27
C VAL A 177 -57.91 17.34 -22.28
N ARG A 178 -57.07 17.78 -23.23
CA ARG A 178 -57.48 18.73 -24.28
C ARG A 178 -58.40 18.09 -25.32
N GLU A 179 -58.15 16.84 -25.68
CA GLU A 179 -59.02 16.06 -26.57
C GLU A 179 -60.37 15.76 -25.94
N GLU A 180 -60.40 15.37 -24.67
CA GLU A 180 -61.62 15.18 -23.88
C GLU A 180 -62.48 16.46 -23.88
N LYS A 181 -61.88 17.62 -23.59
CA LYS A 181 -62.59 18.92 -23.66
C LYS A 181 -63.12 19.25 -25.06
N ARG A 182 -62.44 18.81 -26.13
CA ARG A 182 -62.88 19.02 -27.51
C ARG A 182 -64.03 18.10 -27.92
N LYS A 183 -64.14 16.91 -27.33
CA LYS A 183 -65.25 15.97 -27.58
C LYS A 183 -66.52 16.31 -26.80
N SER A 184 -66.38 17.01 -25.67
CA SER A 184 -67.49 17.42 -24.81
C SER A 184 -68.18 18.73 -25.25
N ASN A 185 -67.73 19.36 -26.33
CA ASN A 185 -68.18 20.67 -26.82
C ASN A 185 -68.60 20.56 -28.28
#